data_AF-A0A166Z2N4-F1
#
_entry.id   AF-A0A166Z2N4-F1
#
_cell.length_a   1.000
_cell.length_b   1.000
_cell.length_c   1.000
_cell.angle_alpha   90.00
_cell.angle_beta   90.00
_cell.angle_gamma   90.00
#
_symmetry.space_group_name_H-M   'P 1'
#
loop_
_entity.id
_entity.type
_entity.pdbx_description
1 polymer ?
#
loop_
_entity_poly.entity_id
_entity_poly.type
_entity_poly.pdbx_seq_one_letter_code
_entity_poly.pdbx_strand_id
1 'polypeptide(L)'
;MYLIQISQAFQALLQAAANGAYNDSYFGNAMSSVGYQKRLRAVVQSLNRGFAAKMAFDGRRYEVVEDGEEVGSERHGHLTRDQYIEKIVLVIQKGRGRELPGMFNPMIVTELFKELSSPWGKIAEDHVLEKVLHEKLSGLLKPHRTGHPITYNHYFTEALQNIRKEREKCRLAALIQEEFGAVSLVSKTSISRTMDFGQFLERLLDPREADMDHFAASDALDCLDAYYKVAMKRFIDDVAVEVIEACLVGKLNEIMDPTSIFTMKDADITRIAAETEESRAARKELETKLKVLSSGSEICKTFAALYVNALDNENESSDNTTDRFSDTGSEQSATGSVATAGSAVDLADSSAPEAVLADDLIYEAEPVVE
;
A
#
# COMPACT_ATOMS: atom_id res chain seq x y z
N MET A 1 24.31 -12.29 27.41
CA MET A 1 22.97 -12.07 28.03
C MET A 1 22.31 -10.80 27.53
N TYR A 2 22.63 -9.60 28.05
CA TYR A 2 21.89 -8.36 27.76
C TYR A 2 21.58 -8.10 26.26
N LEU A 3 22.58 -8.11 25.38
CA LEU A 3 22.37 -7.95 23.92
C LEU A 3 21.44 -9.01 23.29
N ILE A 4 21.40 -10.22 23.83
CA ILE A 4 20.56 -11.32 23.34
C ILE A 4 19.09 -11.07 23.73
N GLN A 5 18.85 -10.48 24.91
CA GLN A 5 17.50 -10.09 25.33
C GLN A 5 16.99 -8.91 24.50
N ILE A 6 17.86 -7.94 24.17
CA ILE A 6 17.54 -6.85 23.25
C ILE A 6 17.22 -7.40 21.85
N SER A 7 18.03 -8.30 21.31
CA SER A 7 17.77 -8.84 19.97
C SER A 7 16.53 -9.72 19.90
N GLN A 8 16.23 -10.51 20.93
CA GLN A 8 14.97 -11.24 21.04
C GLN A 8 13.75 -10.30 21.05
N ALA A 9 13.80 -9.22 21.85
CA ALA A 9 12.72 -8.23 21.88
C ALA A 9 12.58 -7.46 20.56
N PHE A 10 13.71 -7.06 19.95
CA PHE A 10 13.74 -6.41 18.64
C PHE A 10 13.18 -7.29 17.54
N GLN A 11 13.61 -8.55 17.46
CA GLN A 11 13.13 -9.52 16.46
C GLN A 11 11.63 -9.82 16.66
N ALA A 12 11.14 -9.92 17.90
CA ALA A 12 9.73 -10.09 18.18
C ALA A 12 8.89 -8.88 17.71
N LEU A 13 9.33 -7.65 17.99
CA LEU A 13 8.68 -6.43 17.50
C LEU A 13 8.76 -6.30 15.97
N LEU A 14 9.88 -6.66 15.36
CA LEU A 14 10.09 -6.58 13.91
C LEU A 14 9.24 -7.62 13.16
N GLN A 15 9.18 -8.86 13.66
CA GLN A 15 8.30 -9.90 13.15
C GLN A 15 6.82 -9.50 13.31
N ALA A 16 6.43 -8.89 14.44
CA ALA A 16 5.09 -8.35 14.64
C ALA A 16 4.77 -7.21 13.64
N ALA A 17 5.72 -6.29 13.42
CA ALA A 17 5.59 -5.19 12.47
C ALA A 17 5.48 -5.66 11.01
N ALA A 18 6.25 -6.70 10.65
CA ALA A 18 6.27 -7.32 9.32
C ALA A 18 5.04 -8.21 9.06
N ASN A 19 4.49 -8.85 10.10
CA ASN A 19 3.28 -9.67 10.00
C ASN A 19 1.98 -8.84 10.15
N GLY A 20 2.07 -7.57 10.56
CA GLY A 20 0.90 -6.70 10.82
C GLY A 20 0.22 -6.91 12.18
N ALA A 21 0.86 -7.63 13.10
CA ALA A 21 0.31 -8.04 14.40
C ALA A 21 0.61 -6.99 15.50
N TYR A 22 0.01 -5.81 15.39
CA TYR A 22 0.35 -4.61 16.17
C TYR A 22 -0.17 -4.58 17.62
N ASN A 23 -0.08 -5.69 18.34
CA ASN A 23 -0.63 -5.84 19.69
C ASN A 23 0.26 -5.27 20.80
N ASP A 24 1.54 -5.01 20.51
CA ASP A 24 2.46 -4.44 21.50
C ASP A 24 2.24 -2.93 21.71
N SER A 25 2.34 -2.50 22.97
CA SER A 25 2.41 -1.10 23.41
C SER A 25 3.32 -0.20 22.55
N TYR A 26 4.44 -0.74 22.05
CA TYR A 26 5.40 -0.07 21.19
C TYR A 26 4.74 0.61 19.98
N PHE A 27 3.75 -0.03 19.35
CA PHE A 27 3.09 0.46 18.13
C PHE A 27 2.15 1.66 18.39
N GLY A 28 1.70 1.86 19.63
CA GLY A 28 0.87 3.01 20.03
C GLY A 28 -0.38 3.23 19.18
N ASN A 29 -0.88 4.46 19.17
CA ASN A 29 -2.06 4.85 18.39
C ASN A 29 -1.74 4.90 16.88
N ALA A 30 -2.45 4.12 16.07
CA ALA A 30 -2.31 4.10 14.61
C ALA A 30 -2.56 5.45 13.93
N MET A 31 -3.40 6.31 14.52
CA MET A 31 -3.71 7.65 13.99
C MET A 31 -2.63 8.70 14.32
N SER A 32 -1.59 8.35 15.08
CA SER A 32 -0.43 9.21 15.29
C SER A 32 0.64 8.92 14.25
N SER A 33 1.31 9.94 13.71
CA SER A 33 2.39 9.79 12.72
C SER A 33 3.46 8.77 13.17
N VAL A 34 3.91 8.89 14.43
CA VAL A 34 4.88 7.96 15.06
C VAL A 34 4.33 6.53 15.17
N GLY A 35 3.05 6.35 15.47
CA GLY A 35 2.40 5.04 15.55
C GLY A 35 2.19 4.40 14.18
N TYR A 36 1.89 5.19 13.15
CA TYR A 36 1.81 4.74 11.76
C TYR A 36 3.17 4.32 11.20
N GLN A 37 4.23 5.12 11.41
CA GLN A 37 5.59 4.81 10.95
C GLN A 37 6.12 3.47 11.49
N LYS A 38 5.74 3.09 12.72
CA LYS A 38 6.08 1.79 13.31
C LYS A 38 5.32 0.60 12.72
N ARG A 39 4.21 0.84 12.02
CA ARG A 39 3.30 -0.19 11.49
C ARG A 39 3.74 -0.63 10.08
N LEU A 40 4.94 -1.18 10.00
CA LEU A 40 5.69 -1.42 8.75
C LEU A 40 4.87 -2.12 7.65
N ARG A 41 4.15 -3.21 7.96
CA ARG A 41 3.28 -3.91 7.00
C ARG A 41 2.20 -3.00 6.40
N ALA A 42 1.62 -2.07 7.18
CA ALA A 42 0.62 -1.12 6.69
C ALA A 42 1.25 -0.01 5.83
N VAL A 43 2.45 0.47 6.20
CA VAL A 43 3.22 1.42 5.38
C VAL A 43 3.57 0.79 4.03
N VAL A 44 4.08 -0.44 4.01
CA VAL A 44 4.40 -1.20 2.78
C VAL A 44 3.17 -1.41 1.92
N GLN A 45 2.02 -1.81 2.49
CA GLN A 45 0.77 -1.94 1.74
C GLN A 45 0.28 -0.61 1.16
N SER A 46 0.41 0.49 1.89
CA SER A 46 0.04 1.83 1.42
C SER A 46 0.92 2.28 0.24
N LEU A 47 2.23 2.10 0.34
CA LEU A 47 3.19 2.39 -0.73
C LEU A 47 2.94 1.52 -1.97
N ASN A 48 2.74 0.20 -1.80
CA ASN A 48 2.42 -0.70 -2.91
C ASN A 48 1.08 -0.34 -3.59
N ARG A 49 0.08 0.16 -2.83
CA ARG A 49 -1.17 0.68 -3.39
C ARG A 49 -0.96 1.97 -4.19
N GLY A 50 -0.10 2.87 -3.72
CA GLY A 50 0.32 4.06 -4.46
C GLY A 50 1.06 3.71 -5.76
N PHE A 51 1.97 2.75 -5.73
CA PHE A 51 2.64 2.22 -6.93
C PHE A 51 1.65 1.59 -7.92
N ALA A 52 0.69 0.79 -7.44
CA ALA A 52 -0.35 0.21 -8.29
C ALA A 52 -1.21 1.29 -8.98
N ALA A 53 -1.56 2.38 -8.26
CA ALA A 53 -2.28 3.52 -8.83
C ALA A 53 -1.43 4.27 -9.87
N LYS A 54 -0.16 4.57 -9.57
CA LYS A 54 0.78 5.21 -10.51
C LYS A 54 1.02 4.35 -11.75
N MET A 55 1.11 3.04 -11.61
CA MET A 55 1.19 2.09 -12.74
C MET A 55 -0.09 2.06 -13.58
N ALA A 56 -1.26 2.22 -12.97
CA ALA A 56 -2.53 2.30 -13.71
C ALA A 56 -2.69 3.61 -14.49
N PHE A 57 -2.12 4.73 -13.98
CA PHE A 57 -2.22 6.06 -14.58
C PHE A 57 -1.08 6.36 -15.58
N ASP A 58 0.18 6.29 -15.13
CA ASP A 58 1.39 6.61 -15.92
C ASP A 58 1.97 5.42 -16.68
N GLY A 59 1.54 4.18 -16.38
CA GLY A 59 2.18 2.97 -16.91
C GLY A 59 2.10 2.83 -18.42
N ARG A 60 1.08 3.42 -19.07
CA ARG A 60 0.92 3.38 -20.53
C ARG A 60 1.53 4.64 -21.15
N ARG A 61 2.45 4.46 -22.11
CA ARG A 61 3.17 5.54 -22.80
C ARG A 61 2.30 6.63 -23.43
N TYR A 62 1.12 6.28 -23.94
CA TYR A 62 0.14 7.20 -24.51
C TYR A 62 -1.27 6.62 -24.36
N GLU A 63 -2.26 7.45 -24.05
CA GLU A 63 -3.65 6.99 -24.00
C GLU A 63 -4.25 6.90 -25.40
N VAL A 64 -5.10 5.89 -25.61
CA VAL A 64 -5.90 5.71 -26.81
C VAL A 64 -7.31 6.22 -26.49
N VAL A 65 -7.68 7.36 -27.07
CA VAL A 65 -8.94 8.07 -26.80
C VAL A 65 -9.90 7.86 -27.99
N GLU A 66 -11.20 7.78 -27.74
CA GLU A 66 -12.20 7.74 -28.83
C GLU A 66 -12.57 9.17 -29.30
N ASP A 67 -12.90 9.31 -30.58
CA ASP A 67 -13.10 10.62 -31.22
C ASP A 67 -14.33 11.36 -30.64
N GLY A 68 -14.07 12.29 -29.72
CA GLY A 68 -15.08 13.17 -29.11
C GLY A 68 -14.98 13.36 -27.60
N GLU A 69 -14.14 12.60 -26.89
CA GLU A 69 -13.95 12.77 -25.44
C GLU A 69 -13.12 14.02 -25.12
N GLU A 70 -13.51 14.79 -24.09
CA GLU A 70 -12.73 15.96 -23.65
C GLU A 70 -11.41 15.52 -23.00
N VAL A 71 -10.30 16.03 -23.54
CA VAL A 71 -8.95 15.65 -23.10
C VAL A 71 -8.66 16.20 -21.70
N GLY A 72 -8.77 15.32 -20.69
CA GLY A 72 -8.32 15.57 -19.32
C GLY A 72 -6.83 15.91 -19.29
N SER A 73 -6.52 17.20 -19.18
CA SER A 73 -5.18 17.75 -19.37
C SER A 73 -4.23 17.42 -18.21
N GLU A 74 -3.47 16.33 -18.34
CA GLU A 74 -2.16 16.17 -17.66
C GLU A 74 -1.27 15.03 -18.22
N ARG A 75 -1.78 14.17 -19.13
CA ARG A 75 -1.05 12.96 -19.56
C ARG A 75 0.04 13.21 -20.59
N HIS A 76 1.02 12.31 -20.61
CA HIS A 76 2.18 12.34 -21.51
C HIS A 76 1.85 11.86 -22.94
N GLY A 77 0.92 12.56 -23.61
CA GLY A 77 0.54 12.31 -25.00
C GLY A 77 -0.73 11.47 -25.14
N HIS A 78 -1.66 12.00 -25.91
CA HIS A 78 -2.88 11.32 -26.35
C HIS A 78 -2.75 10.98 -27.83
N LEU A 79 -3.35 9.86 -28.24
CA LEU A 79 -3.46 9.42 -29.62
C LEU A 79 -4.90 8.95 -29.83
N THR A 80 -5.59 9.37 -30.89
CA THR A 80 -6.94 8.84 -31.12
C THR A 80 -6.87 7.37 -31.57
N ARG A 81 -7.97 6.61 -31.40
CA ARG A 81 -8.02 5.21 -31.84
C ARG A 81 -7.60 5.06 -33.31
N ASP A 82 -8.13 5.92 -34.19
CA ASP A 82 -7.86 5.88 -35.62
C ASP A 82 -6.40 6.24 -35.94
N GLN A 83 -5.84 7.26 -35.28
CA GLN A 83 -4.41 7.58 -35.38
C GLN A 83 -3.51 6.42 -34.95
N TYR A 84 -3.95 5.62 -33.96
CA TYR A 84 -3.21 4.44 -33.55
C TYR A 84 -3.38 3.28 -34.53
N ILE A 85 -4.58 3.05 -35.06
CA ILE A 85 -4.83 2.03 -36.09
C ILE A 85 -3.99 2.31 -37.33
N GLU A 86 -3.96 3.54 -37.85
CA GLU A 86 -3.08 3.96 -38.96
C GLU A 86 -1.59 3.67 -38.70
N LYS A 87 -1.12 3.96 -37.48
CA LYS A 87 0.25 3.60 -37.05
C LYS A 87 0.47 2.08 -37.05
N ILE A 88 -0.52 1.28 -36.67
CA ILE A 88 -0.46 -0.19 -36.66
C ILE A 88 -0.54 -0.75 -38.09
N VAL A 89 -1.35 -0.19 -38.98
CA VAL A 89 -1.38 -0.50 -40.43
C VAL A 89 0.01 -0.32 -41.04
N LEU A 90 0.67 0.81 -40.77
CA LEU A 90 2.04 1.07 -41.22
C LEU A 90 3.08 0.10 -40.63
N VAL A 91 2.83 -0.49 -39.45
CA VAL A 91 3.68 -1.54 -38.86
C VAL A 91 3.39 -2.90 -39.50
N ILE A 92 2.12 -3.25 -39.76
CA ILE A 92 1.73 -4.46 -40.50
C ILE A 92 2.33 -4.44 -41.89
N GLN A 93 2.18 -3.37 -42.66
CA GLN A 93 2.69 -3.27 -44.03
C GLN A 93 4.22 -3.35 -44.12
N LYS A 94 4.94 -2.84 -43.11
CA LYS A 94 6.42 -2.93 -43.04
C LYS A 94 6.92 -4.25 -42.44
N GLY A 95 6.10 -4.92 -41.64
CA GLY A 95 6.42 -6.18 -40.95
C GLY A 95 5.86 -7.45 -41.60
N ARG A 96 5.03 -7.31 -42.65
CA ARG A 96 4.33 -8.39 -43.36
C ARG A 96 5.30 -9.50 -43.77
N GLY A 97 5.08 -10.70 -43.25
CA GLY A 97 5.92 -11.88 -43.45
C GLY A 97 5.33 -12.87 -44.44
N ARG A 98 4.61 -13.87 -43.91
CA ARG A 98 3.92 -14.93 -44.68
C ARG A 98 2.44 -15.05 -44.32
N GLU A 99 1.90 -14.00 -43.70
CA GLU A 99 0.51 -13.89 -43.32
C GLU A 99 -0.41 -13.83 -44.55
N LEU A 100 -1.64 -14.32 -44.39
CA LEU A 100 -2.70 -14.10 -45.38
C LEU A 100 -3.30 -12.69 -45.19
N PRO A 101 -3.84 -12.05 -46.24
CA PRO A 101 -4.58 -10.79 -46.08
C PRO A 101 -5.67 -10.90 -45.02
N GLY A 102 -5.79 -9.91 -44.13
CA GLY A 102 -6.70 -9.93 -42.98
C GLY A 102 -6.11 -10.57 -41.72
N MET A 103 -4.88 -11.09 -41.78
CA MET A 103 -4.13 -11.58 -40.63
C MET A 103 -2.90 -10.70 -40.37
N PHE A 104 -2.59 -10.45 -39.10
CA PHE A 104 -1.35 -9.80 -38.66
C PHE A 104 -0.37 -10.83 -38.07
N ASN A 105 0.92 -10.51 -38.09
CA ASN A 105 1.93 -11.30 -37.40
C ASN A 105 1.83 -11.04 -35.88
N PRO A 106 1.64 -12.06 -35.00
CA PRO A 106 1.57 -11.85 -33.55
C PRO A 106 2.80 -11.15 -32.94
N MET A 107 3.95 -11.17 -33.62
CA MET A 107 5.12 -10.37 -33.24
C MET A 107 4.87 -8.86 -33.21
N ILE A 108 3.89 -8.34 -33.95
CA ILE A 108 3.54 -6.91 -33.94
C ILE A 108 3.04 -6.49 -32.56
N VAL A 109 2.27 -7.35 -31.87
CA VAL A 109 1.84 -7.13 -30.48
C VAL A 109 3.05 -7.07 -29.53
N THR A 110 4.18 -7.73 -29.86
CA THR A 110 5.42 -7.64 -29.08
C THR A 110 6.01 -6.24 -29.12
N GLU A 111 6.18 -5.68 -30.32
CA GLU A 111 6.84 -4.38 -30.48
C GLU A 111 5.95 -3.22 -30.01
N LEU A 112 4.64 -3.29 -30.25
CA LEU A 112 3.67 -2.34 -29.70
C LEU A 112 3.62 -2.41 -28.16
N PHE A 113 3.66 -3.60 -27.56
CA PHE A 113 3.69 -3.76 -26.10
C PHE A 113 4.97 -3.18 -25.49
N LYS A 114 6.15 -3.40 -26.09
CA LYS A 114 7.42 -2.79 -25.66
C LYS A 114 7.36 -1.26 -25.69
N GLU A 115 6.71 -0.68 -26.70
CA GLU A 115 6.53 0.77 -26.76
C GLU A 115 5.59 1.26 -25.64
N LEU A 116 4.40 0.66 -25.49
CA LEU A 116 3.42 1.06 -24.48
C LEU A 116 3.92 0.89 -23.04
N SER A 117 4.68 -0.17 -22.75
CA SER A 117 5.23 -0.48 -21.42
C SER A 117 6.57 0.22 -21.11
N SER A 118 7.08 1.06 -22.03
CA SER A 118 8.33 1.80 -21.81
C SER A 118 8.41 2.63 -20.50
N PRO A 119 7.30 3.19 -19.93
CA PRO A 119 7.34 3.87 -18.63
C PRO A 119 7.60 2.96 -17.42
N TRP A 120 7.24 1.66 -17.48
CA TRP A 120 7.18 0.77 -16.30
C TRP A 120 8.50 0.68 -15.55
N GLY A 121 9.62 0.73 -16.27
CA GLY A 121 10.96 0.76 -15.68
C GLY A 121 11.14 1.91 -14.72
N LYS A 122 10.93 3.15 -15.21
CA LYS A 122 11.06 4.35 -14.38
C LYS A 122 10.07 4.34 -13.20
N ILE A 123 8.82 3.93 -13.42
CA ILE A 123 7.79 3.93 -12.36
C ILE A 123 8.15 2.95 -11.23
N ALA A 124 8.69 1.79 -11.56
CA ALA A 124 9.16 0.82 -10.56
C ALA A 124 10.53 1.17 -9.97
N GLU A 125 11.41 1.83 -10.73
CA GLU A 125 12.68 2.38 -10.24
C GLU A 125 12.42 3.53 -9.24
N ASP A 126 11.44 4.41 -9.50
CA ASP A 126 10.97 5.47 -8.58
C ASP A 126 10.39 4.91 -7.27
N HIS A 127 9.79 3.70 -7.28
CA HIS A 127 9.19 3.02 -6.11
C HIS A 127 10.24 2.30 -5.24
N VAL A 128 11.42 2.02 -5.80
CA VAL A 128 12.40 1.09 -5.21
C VAL A 128 13.69 1.82 -4.86
N LEU A 129 13.85 2.19 -3.59
CA LEU A 129 14.93 3.08 -3.12
C LEU A 129 16.35 2.46 -3.08
N GLU A 130 16.50 1.14 -3.24
CA GLU A 130 17.78 0.45 -3.02
C GLU A 130 18.33 -0.29 -4.25
N LYS A 131 19.64 -0.15 -4.49
CA LYS A 131 20.37 -0.83 -5.58
C LYS A 131 20.25 -2.36 -5.57
N VAL A 132 20.19 -2.99 -4.40
CA VAL A 132 20.01 -4.45 -4.26
C VAL A 132 18.65 -4.89 -4.82
N LEU A 133 17.62 -4.05 -4.65
CA LEU A 133 16.28 -4.30 -5.16
C LEU A 133 16.16 -3.99 -6.67
N HIS A 134 16.93 -3.01 -7.18
CA HIS A 134 17.01 -2.75 -8.62
C HIS A 134 17.54 -3.93 -9.44
N GLU A 135 18.45 -4.76 -8.90
CA GLU A 135 18.92 -5.96 -9.62
C GLU A 135 17.77 -6.94 -9.89
N LYS A 136 16.99 -7.27 -8.85
CA LYS A 136 15.79 -8.13 -8.95
C LYS A 136 14.75 -7.53 -9.90
N LEU A 137 14.48 -6.23 -9.77
CA LEU A 137 13.57 -5.48 -10.65
C LEU A 137 14.02 -5.51 -12.12
N SER A 138 15.32 -5.37 -12.39
CA SER A 138 15.85 -5.47 -13.76
C SER A 138 15.60 -6.86 -14.38
N GLY A 139 15.61 -7.91 -13.55
CA GLY A 139 15.21 -9.26 -13.91
C GLY A 139 13.74 -9.36 -14.33
N LEU A 140 12.82 -8.76 -13.56
CA LEU A 140 11.38 -8.71 -13.87
C LEU A 140 11.07 -7.88 -15.13
N LEU A 141 11.80 -6.78 -15.35
CA LEU A 141 11.64 -5.93 -16.54
C LEU A 141 12.17 -6.58 -17.82
N LYS A 142 13.10 -7.55 -17.74
CA LYS A 142 13.74 -8.16 -18.91
C LYS A 142 12.77 -8.92 -19.83
N PRO A 143 11.84 -9.78 -19.34
CA PRO A 143 10.76 -10.34 -20.14
C PRO A 143 9.93 -9.29 -20.89
N HIS A 144 9.55 -8.19 -20.24
CA HIS A 144 8.73 -7.14 -20.86
C HIS A 144 9.49 -6.30 -21.90
N ARG A 145 10.79 -6.02 -21.65
CA ARG A 145 11.65 -5.26 -22.58
C ARG A 145 12.15 -6.08 -23.78
N THR A 146 12.38 -7.39 -23.62
CA THR A 146 13.11 -8.21 -24.62
C THR A 146 12.47 -9.55 -25.00
N GLY A 147 11.49 -10.04 -24.23
CA GLY A 147 10.80 -11.29 -24.50
C GLY A 147 9.62 -11.16 -25.47
N HIS A 148 8.92 -12.28 -25.65
CA HIS A 148 7.69 -12.36 -26.44
C HIS A 148 6.46 -12.40 -25.51
N PRO A 149 5.32 -11.77 -25.88
CA PRO A 149 4.05 -11.91 -25.18
C PRO A 149 3.59 -13.36 -25.16
N ILE A 150 3.61 -13.98 -23.97
CA ILE A 150 3.06 -15.29 -23.71
C ILE A 150 2.18 -15.19 -22.47
N THR A 151 0.93 -15.65 -22.56
CA THR A 151 0.02 -15.73 -21.43
C THR A 151 -0.89 -16.96 -21.57
N TYR A 152 -1.09 -17.65 -20.45
CA TYR A 152 -2.05 -18.75 -20.29
C TYR A 152 -3.20 -18.36 -19.35
N ASN A 153 -3.30 -17.08 -18.98
CA ASN A 153 -4.38 -16.57 -18.13
C ASN A 153 -5.67 -16.41 -18.96
N HIS A 154 -6.75 -17.08 -18.55
CA HIS A 154 -8.08 -17.04 -19.19
C HIS A 154 -8.64 -15.61 -19.31
N TYR A 155 -8.26 -14.71 -18.39
CA TYR A 155 -8.61 -13.29 -18.44
C TYR A 155 -8.12 -12.59 -19.73
N PHE A 156 -7.07 -13.10 -20.40
CA PHE A 156 -6.68 -12.59 -21.72
C PHE A 156 -7.76 -12.87 -22.77
N THR A 157 -8.25 -14.11 -22.86
CA THR A 157 -9.30 -14.50 -23.80
C THR A 157 -10.64 -13.84 -23.48
N GLU A 158 -10.97 -13.67 -22.19
CA GLU A 158 -12.17 -12.95 -21.75
C GLU A 158 -12.07 -11.45 -22.05
N ALA A 159 -10.94 -10.81 -21.77
CA ALA A 159 -10.71 -9.40 -22.10
C ALA A 159 -10.79 -9.15 -23.61
N LEU A 160 -10.18 -10.02 -24.43
CA LEU A 160 -10.24 -9.93 -25.89
C LEU A 160 -11.66 -10.14 -26.43
N GLN A 161 -12.41 -11.11 -25.88
CA GLN A 161 -13.83 -11.31 -26.23
C GLN A 161 -14.67 -10.09 -25.84
N ASN A 162 -14.47 -9.51 -24.66
CA ASN A 162 -15.19 -8.34 -24.21
C ASN A 162 -14.87 -7.08 -25.03
N ILE A 163 -13.60 -6.85 -25.39
CA ILE A 163 -13.21 -5.72 -26.26
C ILE A 163 -13.86 -5.88 -27.65
N ARG A 164 -13.72 -7.05 -28.29
CA ARG A 164 -14.34 -7.31 -29.61
C ARG A 164 -15.87 -7.20 -29.57
N LYS A 165 -16.51 -7.69 -28.49
CA LYS A 165 -17.95 -7.60 -28.28
C LYS A 165 -18.43 -6.15 -28.12
N GLU A 166 -17.69 -5.34 -27.37
CA GLU A 166 -18.07 -3.94 -27.15
C GLU A 166 -17.84 -3.09 -28.42
N ARG A 167 -16.74 -3.31 -29.15
CA ARG A 167 -16.53 -2.70 -30.49
C ARG A 167 -17.66 -3.03 -31.45
N GLU A 168 -18.08 -4.31 -31.51
CA GLU A 168 -19.19 -4.74 -32.37
C GLU A 168 -20.53 -4.17 -31.89
N LYS A 169 -20.76 -4.07 -30.57
CA LYS A 169 -21.92 -3.39 -29.98
C LYS A 169 -21.96 -1.90 -30.36
N CYS A 170 -20.83 -1.20 -30.37
CA CYS A 170 -20.74 0.18 -30.84
C CYS A 170 -21.01 0.30 -32.34
N ARG A 171 -20.44 -0.59 -33.18
CA ARG A 171 -20.72 -0.65 -34.63
C ARG A 171 -22.23 -0.83 -34.91
N LEU A 172 -22.85 -1.79 -34.24
CA LEU A 172 -24.27 -2.09 -34.38
C LEU A 172 -25.15 -0.97 -33.82
N ALA A 173 -24.77 -0.34 -32.70
CA ALA A 173 -25.46 0.81 -32.14
C ALA A 173 -25.47 2.00 -33.11
N ALA A 174 -24.30 2.35 -33.68
CA ALA A 174 -24.18 3.42 -34.67
C ALA A 174 -25.01 3.12 -35.94
N LEU A 175 -25.00 1.88 -36.42
CA LEU A 175 -25.80 1.47 -37.58
C LEU A 175 -27.32 1.51 -37.31
N ILE A 176 -27.76 1.16 -36.09
CA ILE A 176 -29.16 1.31 -35.67
C ILE A 176 -29.55 2.79 -35.56
N GLN A 177 -28.64 3.67 -35.12
CA GLN A 177 -28.89 5.12 -35.07
C GLN A 177 -28.90 5.76 -36.47
N GLU A 178 -28.00 5.35 -37.37
CA GLU A 178 -27.98 5.74 -38.79
C GLU A 178 -29.31 5.40 -39.49
N GLU A 179 -29.85 4.23 -39.20
CA GLU A 179 -31.09 3.73 -39.82
C GLU A 179 -32.37 4.28 -39.17
N PHE A 180 -32.51 4.17 -37.85
CA PHE A 180 -33.76 4.47 -37.15
C PHE A 180 -33.79 5.86 -36.51
N GLY A 181 -32.70 6.63 -36.58
CA GLY A 181 -32.55 7.95 -35.96
C GLY A 181 -32.20 7.86 -34.47
N ALA A 182 -32.55 8.91 -33.71
CA ALA A 182 -32.26 9.04 -32.28
C ALA A 182 -33.10 8.10 -31.40
N VAL A 183 -32.87 6.79 -31.54
CA VAL A 183 -33.50 5.72 -30.77
C VAL A 183 -32.74 5.48 -29.47
N SER A 184 -33.46 5.39 -28.35
CA SER A 184 -32.84 4.91 -27.11
C SER A 184 -32.58 3.42 -27.21
N LEU A 185 -31.31 3.03 -27.14
CA LEU A 185 -30.87 1.64 -27.09
C LEU A 185 -30.94 1.04 -25.66
N VAL A 186 -31.32 1.86 -24.67
CA VAL A 186 -31.40 1.50 -23.24
C VAL A 186 -32.85 1.42 -22.76
N SER A 187 -33.77 2.19 -23.36
CA SER A 187 -35.18 2.27 -22.96
C SER A 187 -36.14 2.00 -24.12
N LYS A 188 -37.34 1.48 -23.80
CA LYS A 188 -38.34 1.06 -24.79
C LYS A 188 -38.78 2.25 -25.65
N THR A 189 -38.42 2.21 -26.93
CA THR A 189 -38.77 3.23 -27.93
C THR A 189 -39.73 2.63 -28.97
N SER A 190 -40.87 3.27 -29.21
CA SER A 190 -41.82 2.85 -30.25
C SER A 190 -41.54 3.57 -31.56
N ILE A 191 -41.13 2.83 -32.59
CA ILE A 191 -40.78 3.36 -33.91
C ILE A 191 -41.84 2.89 -34.92
N SER A 192 -42.40 3.82 -35.69
CA SER A 192 -43.30 3.51 -36.80
C SER A 192 -42.66 3.95 -38.11
N ARG A 193 -41.96 3.02 -38.78
CA ARG A 193 -41.42 3.21 -40.13
C ARG A 193 -41.61 1.97 -40.98
N THR A 194 -41.84 2.17 -42.29
CA THR A 194 -41.68 1.10 -43.29
C THR A 194 -40.19 0.91 -43.54
N MET A 195 -39.72 -0.34 -43.60
CA MET A 195 -38.31 -0.68 -43.74
C MET A 195 -38.11 -1.92 -44.60
N ASP A 196 -37.06 -1.93 -45.42
CA ASP A 196 -36.57 -3.14 -46.08
C ASP A 196 -35.66 -3.91 -45.11
N PHE A 197 -36.16 -5.01 -44.55
CA PHE A 197 -35.40 -5.89 -43.67
C PHE A 197 -34.29 -6.67 -44.38
N GLY A 198 -34.38 -6.85 -45.71
CA GLY A 198 -33.32 -7.45 -46.51
C GLY A 198 -32.13 -6.51 -46.64
N GLN A 199 -32.36 -5.28 -47.10
CA GLN A 199 -31.30 -4.27 -47.17
C GLN A 199 -30.67 -3.96 -45.80
N PHE A 200 -31.47 -3.94 -44.73
CA PHE A 200 -30.96 -3.80 -43.37
C PHE A 200 -30.11 -5.00 -42.92
N LEU A 201 -30.51 -6.23 -43.26
CA LEU A 201 -29.73 -7.44 -42.94
C LEU A 201 -28.38 -7.47 -43.68
N GLU A 202 -28.34 -7.11 -44.96
CA GLU A 202 -27.08 -6.98 -45.71
C GLU A 202 -26.15 -5.96 -45.04
N ARG A 203 -26.67 -4.79 -44.62
CA ARG A 203 -25.89 -3.76 -43.89
C ARG A 203 -25.37 -4.24 -42.53
N LEU A 204 -26.10 -5.12 -41.83
CA LEU A 204 -25.64 -5.74 -40.58
C LEU A 204 -24.49 -6.74 -40.81
N LEU A 205 -24.59 -7.52 -41.89
CA LEU A 205 -23.62 -8.56 -42.27
C LEU A 205 -22.36 -8.00 -42.95
N ASP A 206 -22.45 -6.83 -43.59
CA ASP A 206 -21.36 -6.18 -44.32
C ASP A 206 -20.17 -5.83 -43.40
N PRO A 207 -18.98 -6.43 -43.60
CA PRO A 207 -17.76 -6.08 -42.87
C PRO A 207 -17.21 -4.77 -43.43
N ARG A 208 -17.66 -3.62 -42.87
CA ARG A 208 -17.31 -2.27 -43.36
C ARG A 208 -15.79 -1.98 -43.42
N GLU A 209 -14.93 -2.76 -42.78
CA GLU A 209 -13.47 -2.72 -42.98
C GLU A 209 -13.08 -3.47 -44.28
N ALA A 210 -13.37 -2.86 -45.42
CA ALA A 210 -12.95 -3.36 -46.74
C ALA A 210 -11.42 -3.33 -46.94
N ASP A 211 -10.69 -2.57 -46.12
CA ASP A 211 -9.24 -2.68 -46.00
C ASP A 211 -8.87 -3.76 -44.97
N MET A 212 -8.32 -4.86 -45.51
CA MET A 212 -7.88 -6.03 -44.76
C MET A 212 -6.65 -5.74 -43.85
N ASP A 213 -5.86 -4.70 -44.11
CA ASP A 213 -4.82 -4.25 -43.16
C ASP A 213 -5.43 -3.45 -42.00
N HIS A 214 -6.49 -2.66 -42.23
CA HIS A 214 -7.20 -1.92 -41.17
C HIS A 214 -7.90 -2.87 -40.19
N PHE A 215 -8.62 -3.87 -40.70
CA PHE A 215 -9.19 -4.95 -39.88
C PHE A 215 -8.11 -5.67 -39.04
N ALA A 216 -6.99 -6.03 -39.68
CA ALA A 216 -5.88 -6.69 -39.00
C ALA A 216 -5.22 -5.79 -37.94
N ALA A 217 -5.16 -4.48 -38.16
CA ALA A 217 -4.67 -3.49 -37.19
C ALA A 217 -5.64 -3.29 -36.01
N SER A 218 -6.94 -3.24 -36.27
CA SER A 218 -7.99 -3.13 -35.26
C SER A 218 -8.02 -4.36 -34.33
N ASP A 219 -7.83 -5.57 -34.88
CA ASP A 219 -7.75 -6.79 -34.08
C ASP A 219 -6.40 -6.95 -33.34
N ALA A 220 -5.30 -6.47 -33.93
CA ALA A 220 -3.99 -6.40 -33.26
C ALA A 220 -4.01 -5.44 -32.06
N LEU A 221 -4.72 -4.31 -32.16
CA LEU A 221 -4.95 -3.37 -31.06
C LEU A 221 -5.76 -4.00 -29.93
N ASP A 222 -6.85 -4.70 -30.24
CA ASP A 222 -7.66 -5.39 -29.23
C ASP A 222 -6.85 -6.49 -28.50
N CYS A 223 -6.02 -7.24 -29.24
CA CYS A 223 -5.08 -8.22 -28.67
C CYS A 223 -4.02 -7.56 -27.78
N LEU A 224 -3.50 -6.40 -28.19
CA LEU A 224 -2.53 -5.62 -27.43
C LEU A 224 -3.13 -5.09 -26.12
N ASP A 225 -4.35 -4.54 -26.15
CA ASP A 225 -5.03 -4.03 -24.96
C ASP A 225 -5.40 -5.15 -23.98
N ALA A 226 -5.87 -6.30 -24.48
CA ALA A 226 -6.11 -7.48 -23.66
C ALA A 226 -4.82 -8.01 -23.01
N TYR A 227 -3.71 -8.08 -23.76
CA TYR A 227 -2.43 -8.53 -23.22
C TYR A 227 -1.85 -7.52 -22.21
N TYR A 228 -1.88 -6.22 -22.52
CA TYR A 228 -1.40 -5.15 -21.66
C TYR A 228 -2.13 -5.15 -20.30
N LYS A 229 -3.46 -5.31 -20.29
CA LYS A 229 -4.28 -5.40 -19.06
C LYS A 229 -3.88 -6.60 -18.18
N VAL A 230 -3.46 -7.73 -18.76
CA VAL A 230 -2.94 -8.89 -18.01
C VAL A 230 -1.51 -8.63 -17.52
N ALA A 231 -0.63 -8.18 -18.40
CA ALA A 231 0.79 -7.99 -18.10
C ALA A 231 1.02 -6.91 -17.03
N MET A 232 0.25 -5.81 -17.05
CA MET A 232 0.38 -4.71 -16.09
C MET A 232 0.01 -5.15 -14.67
N LYS A 233 -1.12 -5.87 -14.52
CA LYS A 233 -1.55 -6.43 -13.21
C LYS A 233 -0.48 -7.37 -12.66
N ARG A 234 -0.02 -8.31 -13.49
CA ARG A 234 1.04 -9.25 -13.11
C ARG A 234 2.34 -8.55 -12.71
N PHE A 235 2.79 -7.54 -13.45
CA PHE A 235 4.00 -6.80 -13.10
C PHE A 235 3.87 -6.04 -11.77
N ILE A 236 2.69 -5.51 -11.43
CA ILE A 236 2.42 -4.90 -10.12
C ILE A 236 2.54 -5.95 -9.00
N ASP A 237 1.90 -7.12 -9.18
CA ASP A 237 1.95 -8.23 -8.22
C ASP A 237 3.37 -8.79 -8.08
N ASP A 238 4.08 -9.01 -9.20
CA ASP A 238 5.45 -9.51 -9.27
C ASP A 238 6.43 -8.55 -8.56
N VAL A 239 6.30 -7.22 -8.76
CA VAL A 239 7.13 -6.24 -8.02
C VAL A 239 6.82 -6.26 -6.52
N ALA A 240 5.53 -6.33 -6.13
CA ALA A 240 5.16 -6.40 -4.73
C ALA A 240 5.70 -7.68 -4.04
N VAL A 241 5.57 -8.85 -4.68
CA VAL A 241 5.96 -10.14 -4.08
C VAL A 241 7.45 -10.41 -4.23
N GLU A 242 8.01 -10.36 -5.44
CA GLU A 242 9.38 -10.79 -5.72
C GLU A 242 10.44 -9.74 -5.35
N VAL A 243 10.09 -8.44 -5.33
CA VAL A 243 11.01 -7.36 -4.92
C VAL A 243 10.73 -6.93 -3.48
N ILE A 244 9.51 -6.48 -3.16
CA ILE A 244 9.24 -5.90 -1.84
C ILE A 244 9.12 -6.98 -0.75
N GLU A 245 8.22 -7.96 -0.88
CA GLU A 245 8.07 -9.01 0.15
C GLU A 245 9.32 -9.89 0.26
N ALA A 246 9.80 -10.45 -0.86
CA ALA A 246 10.89 -11.42 -0.83
C ALA A 246 12.27 -10.80 -0.54
N CYS A 247 12.59 -9.63 -1.11
CA CYS A 247 13.94 -9.08 -1.03
C CYS A 247 14.12 -7.97 0.02
N LEU A 248 13.04 -7.29 0.46
CA LEU A 248 13.07 -6.36 1.59
C LEU A 248 12.45 -7.01 2.85
N VAL A 249 11.15 -7.32 2.85
CA VAL A 249 10.43 -7.74 4.08
C VAL A 249 10.97 -9.07 4.64
N GLY A 250 11.25 -10.06 3.78
CA GLY A 250 11.77 -11.37 4.20
C GLY A 250 13.09 -11.28 4.95
N LYS A 251 14.00 -10.40 4.52
CA LYS A 251 15.33 -10.21 5.11
C LYS A 251 15.32 -9.43 6.43
N LEU A 252 14.22 -8.77 6.79
CA LEU A 252 14.14 -8.01 8.06
C LEU A 252 14.44 -8.90 9.27
N ASN A 253 14.02 -10.17 9.24
CA ASN A 253 14.20 -11.09 10.36
C ASN A 253 15.66 -11.59 10.52
N GLU A 254 16.53 -11.31 9.55
CA GLU A 254 17.98 -11.50 9.63
C GLU A 254 18.67 -10.33 10.38
N ILE A 255 18.02 -9.16 10.46
CA ILE A 255 18.57 -7.97 11.12
C ILE A 255 18.62 -8.21 12.63
N MET A 256 19.83 -8.28 13.17
CA MET A 256 20.10 -8.60 14.59
C MET A 256 19.50 -9.94 15.05
N ASP A 257 19.63 -11.00 14.24
CA ASP A 257 19.36 -12.37 14.69
C ASP A 257 20.09 -12.69 16.04
N PRO A 258 19.37 -13.17 17.07
CA PRO A 258 19.96 -13.57 18.35
C PRO A 258 21.07 -14.62 18.26
N THR A 259 21.04 -15.50 17.24
CA THR A 259 22.04 -16.57 17.03
C THR A 259 23.37 -15.97 16.58
N SER A 260 23.32 -15.04 15.62
CA SER A 260 24.46 -14.24 15.15
C SER A 260 25.07 -13.42 16.30
N ILE A 261 24.25 -12.83 17.16
CA ILE A 261 24.71 -12.09 18.34
C ILE A 261 25.32 -13.02 19.41
N PHE A 262 24.81 -14.24 19.58
CA PHE A 262 25.43 -15.25 20.46
C PHE A 262 26.81 -15.70 19.97
N THR A 263 27.05 -15.66 18.65
CA THR A 263 28.35 -16.04 18.03
C THR A 263 29.34 -14.87 17.89
N MET A 264 28.99 -13.66 18.33
CA MET A 264 29.92 -12.53 18.37
C MET A 264 31.07 -12.75 19.36
N LYS A 265 32.23 -12.17 19.06
CA LYS A 265 33.41 -12.20 19.93
C LYS A 265 33.28 -11.17 21.06
N ASP A 266 33.85 -11.46 22.21
CA ASP A 266 33.84 -10.55 23.38
C ASP A 266 34.37 -9.14 23.06
N ALA A 267 35.33 -9.01 22.14
CA ALA A 267 35.84 -7.71 21.70
C ALA A 267 34.79 -6.88 20.94
N ASP A 268 33.96 -7.51 20.12
CA ASP A 268 32.87 -6.86 19.39
C ASP A 268 31.69 -6.56 20.31
N ILE A 269 31.35 -7.50 21.21
CA ILE A 269 30.37 -7.29 22.28
C ILE A 269 30.77 -6.10 23.16
N THR A 270 32.05 -6.00 23.54
CA THR A 270 32.59 -4.86 24.30
C THR A 270 32.52 -3.58 23.48
N ARG A 271 32.85 -3.59 22.18
CA ARG A 271 32.74 -2.42 21.31
C ARG A 271 31.30 -1.90 21.15
N ILE A 272 30.30 -2.78 21.21
CA ILE A 272 28.87 -2.44 21.02
C ILE A 272 28.18 -2.08 22.34
N ALA A 273 28.54 -2.73 23.46
CA ALA A 273 27.82 -2.65 24.73
C ALA A 273 28.67 -2.22 25.94
N ALA A 274 29.92 -1.78 25.76
CA ALA A 274 30.66 -1.15 26.84
C ALA A 274 30.08 0.22 27.19
N GLU A 275 29.75 0.39 28.47
CA GLU A 275 29.28 1.65 29.03
C GLU A 275 30.43 2.65 29.17
N THR A 276 30.14 3.94 28.95
CA THR A 276 31.10 5.02 29.24
C THR A 276 31.50 5.00 30.71
N GLU A 277 32.73 5.44 31.00
CA GLU A 277 33.25 5.49 32.36
C GLU A 277 32.39 6.41 33.26
N GLU A 278 31.86 7.49 32.69
CA GLU A 278 30.90 8.40 33.30
C GLU A 278 29.61 7.68 33.71
N SER A 279 29.02 6.90 32.80
CA SER A 279 27.79 6.11 33.06
C SER A 279 28.00 5.11 34.20
N ARG A 280 29.20 4.49 34.23
CA ARG A 280 29.60 3.51 35.24
C ARG A 280 29.86 4.15 36.61
N ALA A 281 30.46 5.34 36.63
CA ALA A 281 30.66 6.14 37.84
C ALA A 281 29.31 6.63 38.41
N ALA A 282 28.44 7.18 37.55
CA ALA A 282 27.11 7.66 37.92
C ALA A 282 26.24 6.54 38.50
N ARG A 283 26.23 5.33 37.91
CA ARG A 283 25.51 4.18 38.50
C ARG A 283 26.04 3.84 39.90
N LYS A 284 27.35 3.76 40.07
CA LYS A 284 27.98 3.42 41.36
C LYS A 284 27.64 4.44 42.46
N GLU A 285 27.55 5.73 42.11
CA GLU A 285 27.08 6.79 43.01
C GLU A 285 25.58 6.64 43.34
N LEU A 286 24.74 6.34 42.35
CA LEU A 286 23.30 6.12 42.54
C LEU A 286 23.01 4.87 43.38
N GLU A 287 23.71 3.76 43.16
CA GLU A 287 23.59 2.52 43.94
C GLU A 287 23.98 2.73 45.41
N THR A 288 25.04 3.50 45.67
CA THR A 288 25.46 3.81 47.05
C THR A 288 24.48 4.77 47.74
N LYS A 289 23.96 5.78 47.04
CA LYS A 289 22.85 6.62 47.52
C LYS A 289 21.58 5.81 47.82
N LEU A 290 21.19 4.92 46.92
CA LEU A 290 20.02 4.05 47.06
C LEU A 290 20.16 3.16 48.30
N LYS A 291 21.32 2.53 48.51
CA LYS A 291 21.57 1.67 49.68
C LYS A 291 21.50 2.44 51.01
N VAL A 292 22.02 3.67 51.06
CA VAL A 292 21.91 4.53 52.26
C VAL A 292 20.43 4.89 52.52
N LEU A 293 19.69 5.26 51.48
CA LEU A 293 18.27 5.63 51.60
C LEU A 293 17.37 4.43 51.93
N SER A 294 17.67 3.23 51.42
CA SER A 294 16.89 2.02 51.74
C SER A 294 17.06 1.62 53.20
N SER A 295 18.30 1.56 53.71
CA SER A 295 18.54 1.27 55.13
C SER A 295 18.01 2.39 56.04
N GLY A 296 18.08 3.65 55.62
CA GLY A 296 17.41 4.76 56.32
C GLY A 296 15.89 4.57 56.39
N SER A 297 15.26 4.15 55.29
CA SER A 297 13.81 3.85 55.23
C SER A 297 13.43 2.68 56.12
N GLU A 298 14.22 1.60 56.18
CA GLU A 298 14.01 0.44 57.05
C GLU A 298 14.14 0.81 58.55
N ILE A 299 15.10 1.67 58.89
CA ILE A 299 15.24 2.22 60.24
C ILE A 299 14.01 3.08 60.59
N CYS A 300 13.59 4.00 59.72
CA CYS A 300 12.38 4.80 59.95
C CYS A 300 11.11 3.94 60.09
N LYS A 301 10.97 2.86 59.31
CA LYS A 301 9.84 1.91 59.40
C LYS A 301 9.85 1.13 60.71
N THR A 302 11.00 0.67 61.19
CA THR A 302 11.07 -0.05 62.48
C THR A 302 10.82 0.89 63.66
N PHE A 303 11.33 2.12 63.65
CA PHE A 303 10.96 3.13 64.65
C PHE A 303 9.48 3.53 64.62
N ALA A 304 8.87 3.66 63.43
CA ALA A 304 7.44 3.93 63.31
C ALA A 304 6.58 2.78 63.85
N ALA A 305 6.94 1.53 63.54
CA ALA A 305 6.25 0.35 64.06
C ALA A 305 6.38 0.23 65.60
N LEU A 306 7.55 0.57 66.17
CA LEU A 306 7.73 0.64 67.62
C LEU A 306 6.85 1.73 68.26
N TYR A 307 6.65 2.87 67.59
CA TYR A 307 5.75 3.94 68.07
C TYR A 307 4.27 3.53 68.03
N VAL A 308 3.82 2.84 66.97
CA VAL A 308 2.46 2.30 66.89
C VAL A 308 2.23 1.28 68.00
N ASN A 309 3.12 0.28 68.13
CA ASN A 309 3.03 -0.75 69.17
C ASN A 309 3.11 -0.19 70.61
N ALA A 310 3.72 0.99 70.81
CA ALA A 310 3.74 1.67 72.10
C ALA A 310 2.39 2.31 72.44
N LEU A 311 1.75 2.96 71.46
CA LEU A 311 0.42 3.56 71.60
C LEU A 311 -0.68 2.50 71.78
N ASP A 312 -0.54 1.35 71.13
CA ASP A 312 -1.47 0.21 71.32
C ASP A 312 -1.34 -0.39 72.74
N ASN A 313 -0.12 -0.50 73.29
CA ASN A 313 0.11 -1.02 74.65
C ASN A 313 -0.42 -0.10 75.76
N GLU A 314 -0.46 1.22 75.57
CA GLU A 314 -1.03 2.12 76.58
C GLU A 314 -2.57 2.00 76.65
N ASN A 315 -3.23 1.66 75.53
CA ASN A 315 -4.69 1.55 75.45
C ASN A 315 -5.29 0.32 76.16
N GLU A 316 -4.57 -0.80 76.31
CA GLU A 316 -5.07 -1.96 77.09
C GLU A 316 -5.08 -1.73 78.61
N SER A 317 -4.55 -0.60 79.10
CA SER A 317 -4.37 -0.34 80.55
C SER A 317 -5.48 0.48 81.22
N SER A 318 -6.51 0.93 80.48
CA SER A 318 -7.52 1.89 81.00
C SER A 318 -8.99 1.63 80.65
N ASP A 319 -9.42 0.38 80.44
CA ASP A 319 -10.85 0.08 80.46
C ASP A 319 -11.38 0.01 81.91
N ASN A 320 -12.11 1.06 82.32
CA ASN A 320 -13.03 0.98 83.44
C ASN A 320 -14.16 2.02 83.36
N THR A 321 -15.28 1.61 82.75
CA THR A 321 -16.70 1.94 83.07
C THR A 321 -17.10 3.36 83.56
N THR A 322 -18.14 4.07 83.10
CA THR A 322 -19.24 3.98 82.08
C THR A 322 -19.78 5.44 81.87
N ASP A 323 -20.87 5.86 81.19
CA ASP A 323 -22.14 5.26 80.71
C ASP A 323 -22.75 6.08 79.52
N ARG A 324 -23.67 5.46 78.77
CA ARG A 324 -24.85 6.02 78.05
C ARG A 324 -24.81 6.96 76.82
N PHE A 325 -25.59 6.51 75.81
CA PHE A 325 -26.35 7.22 74.74
C PHE A 325 -25.54 8.11 73.76
N SER A 326 -25.39 7.78 72.46
CA SER A 326 -26.38 7.72 71.35
C SER A 326 -26.95 9.10 70.94
N ASP A 327 -27.15 9.45 69.66
CA ASP A 327 -27.26 8.64 68.44
C ASP A 327 -26.93 9.44 67.15
N THR A 328 -26.79 8.75 66.01
CA THR A 328 -26.89 9.20 64.58
C THR A 328 -26.33 10.57 64.14
N GLY A 329 -25.40 10.54 63.17
CA GLY A 329 -25.06 11.67 62.30
C GLY A 329 -23.91 11.32 61.34
N SER A 330 -24.12 11.43 60.02
CA SER A 330 -23.25 10.80 59.02
C SER A 330 -22.59 11.76 58.02
N GLU A 331 -21.42 11.33 57.55
CA GLU A 331 -20.81 11.58 56.22
C GLU A 331 -19.95 12.83 55.90
N GLN A 332 -18.84 12.49 55.21
CA GLN A 332 -18.14 13.19 54.12
C GLN A 332 -17.36 14.51 54.34
N SER A 333 -16.04 14.34 54.46
CA SER A 333 -15.01 14.73 53.46
C SER A 333 -15.00 16.16 52.86
N ALA A 334 -13.85 16.84 52.97
CA ALA A 334 -13.56 18.05 52.18
C ALA A 334 -12.06 18.26 51.89
N THR A 335 -11.68 18.28 50.59
CA THR A 335 -10.58 19.08 49.97
C THR A 335 -9.11 18.89 50.41
N GLY A 336 -8.08 19.21 49.58
CA GLY A 336 -8.10 19.49 48.14
C GLY A 336 -6.96 20.40 47.61
N SER A 337 -5.93 19.79 47.00
CA SER A 337 -5.08 20.29 45.88
C SER A 337 -4.22 21.58 46.02
N VAL A 338 -3.38 21.81 44.98
CA VAL A 338 -2.53 22.99 44.66
C VAL A 338 -1.28 23.21 45.54
N ALA A 339 -0.07 23.52 45.04
CA ALA A 339 0.59 23.33 43.72
C ALA A 339 2.12 23.58 43.85
N THR A 340 2.93 23.31 42.80
CA THR A 340 4.35 23.69 42.70
C THR A 340 4.71 24.23 41.31
N ALA A 341 5.78 25.05 41.22
CA ALA A 341 6.27 25.70 40.00
C ALA A 341 7.56 25.05 39.44
N GLY A 342 7.99 25.43 38.24
CA GLY A 342 9.22 24.95 37.57
C GLY A 342 9.96 26.05 36.79
N SER A 343 10.99 25.70 36.00
CA SER A 343 11.66 26.65 35.09
C SER A 343 12.58 25.98 34.03
N ALA A 344 12.40 26.39 32.76
CA ALA A 344 13.38 26.53 31.64
C ALA A 344 14.24 25.29 31.19
N VAL A 345 14.92 25.27 30.02
CA VAL A 345 15.25 26.29 28.99
C VAL A 345 15.08 25.69 27.56
N ASP A 346 14.91 26.54 26.54
CA ASP A 346 14.85 26.19 25.10
C ASP A 346 16.10 25.53 24.49
N LEU A 347 15.89 24.82 23.36
CA LEU A 347 16.62 25.07 22.10
C LEU A 347 15.77 24.60 20.90
N ALA A 348 15.93 25.25 19.75
CA ALA A 348 15.00 25.15 18.61
C ALA A 348 15.41 24.13 17.53
N ASP A 349 14.42 23.67 16.75
CA ASP A 349 14.61 22.95 15.47
C ASP A 349 13.88 23.69 14.32
N SER A 350 14.23 23.36 13.08
CA SER A 350 13.92 24.11 11.86
C SER A 350 12.78 23.49 11.02
N SER A 351 12.12 24.33 10.22
CA SER A 351 10.90 23.97 9.47
C SER A 351 11.17 23.20 8.17
N ALA A 352 10.43 22.10 7.97
CA ALA A 352 10.16 21.47 6.68
C ALA A 352 8.66 21.08 6.61
N PRO A 353 8.05 20.98 5.41
CA PRO A 353 6.68 21.48 5.22
C PRO A 353 5.54 20.49 5.50
N GLU A 354 4.35 21.06 5.72
CA GLU A 354 3.08 20.36 5.90
C GLU A 354 2.63 19.64 4.62
N ALA A 355 2.18 18.39 4.77
CA ALA A 355 1.40 17.69 3.74
C ALA A 355 -0.08 17.91 4.03
N VAL A 356 -0.75 18.77 3.25
CA VAL A 356 -2.19 19.02 3.37
C VAL A 356 -2.95 17.76 2.93
N LEU A 357 -3.68 17.15 3.85
CA LEU A 357 -4.66 16.11 3.52
C LEU A 357 -5.93 16.77 3.00
N ALA A 358 -6.31 16.45 1.77
CA ALA A 358 -7.65 16.71 1.24
C ALA A 358 -8.49 15.43 1.46
N ASP A 359 -9.54 15.55 2.26
CA ASP A 359 -10.56 14.51 2.46
C ASP A 359 -11.62 14.53 1.33
N ASP A 360 -12.62 13.66 1.46
CA ASP A 360 -13.88 13.61 0.69
C ASP A 360 -13.79 13.16 -0.79
N LEU A 361 -13.71 11.83 -0.99
CA LEU A 361 -14.51 11.15 -2.01
C LEU A 361 -15.23 9.94 -1.40
N ILE A 362 -16.53 10.12 -1.12
CA ILE A 362 -17.44 9.06 -0.66
C ILE A 362 -17.81 8.17 -1.85
N TYR A 363 -17.58 6.85 -1.72
CA TYR A 363 -18.11 5.87 -2.66
C TYR A 363 -19.57 5.54 -2.30
N GLU A 364 -20.51 5.96 -3.14
CA GLU A 364 -21.85 5.33 -3.16
C GLU A 364 -21.76 3.92 -3.77
N ALA A 365 -22.61 3.02 -3.31
CA ALA A 365 -22.67 1.64 -3.79
C ALA A 365 -23.98 1.41 -4.55
N GLU A 366 -23.90 1.04 -5.83
CA GLU A 366 -25.08 0.66 -6.62
C GLU A 366 -25.70 -0.66 -6.13
N PRO A 367 -27.04 -0.80 -6.17
CA PRO A 367 -27.74 -1.95 -5.63
C PRO A 367 -27.67 -3.17 -6.57
N VAL A 368 -27.59 -4.36 -5.96
CA VAL A 368 -27.82 -5.63 -6.65
C VAL A 368 -29.30 -5.73 -7.06
N VAL A 369 -29.55 -6.16 -8.30
CA VAL A 369 -30.90 -6.48 -8.82
C VAL A 369 -31.04 -8.00 -8.91
N GLU A 370 -32.17 -8.53 -8.43
CA GLU A 370 -32.56 -9.96 -8.51
C GLU A 370 -33.15 -10.34 -9.88
#